data_AF-W6MFV3-F1
#
_entry.id   AF-W6MFV3-F1
#
_cell.length_a   1.000
_cell.length_b   1.000
_cell.length_c   1.000
_cell.angle_alpha   90.00
_cell.angle_beta   90.00
_cell.angle_gamma   90.00
#
_symmetry.space_group_name_H-M   'P 1'
#
loop_
_entity.id
_entity.type
_entity.pdbx_description
1 polymer ?
#
loop_
_entity_poly.entity_id
_entity_poly.type
_entity_poly.pdbx_seq_one_letter_code
_entity_poly.pdbx_strand_id
1 'polypeptide(L)'
;MNSAYCLISSGDLHFLPCPTDTDAVNSQPPTARLADSYSDFLNNRSMISLTNDKFLQTPGLKPGLASAISAENSSSDSLSSFGYPSEVNLHQTISERQISAPTYPIIRGTPAESHVDPKLENLLSHYSTHSMLLPEEFVAPSNLGSPAEQQAVITELLFKVFPHWRSSSTSTIEIKQLTGGITNMLLSCKRTTLGSRKPEIVLVRTYGRGTDLIIDRDREFVSQLLLNSLSLAPPIYAKFGNGLVYGYIPGRSLLSHEMSHPLLYPLIAQRLGQWHSLLSDSEIEESITKLKRFNTKPGDKRENTPRNIWDLMSSWIDIVPENDGLCGVCKDNRDIQEAPEGASLKQVLRKEMEWVLSEIGSKSPFATCHCDLLSGNIIITQSLSKALQVGLREGLSHPPQKDDLTFIDYEYMMPGPRAFDISNHFMEWQGFECEKSRIPEPTPQNSLLRKWSKAYLSSSGSDVSSQEIDALIEEIALFYGMPGFYWGIWAGIQSDISLIDFDYSGYSCTRLGEYWDWKRKYLKK
;
A
#
# COMPACT_ATOMS: atom_id res chain seq x y z
N MET A 1 -23.02 4.94 1.95
CA MET A 1 -21.93 5.49 2.81
C MET A 1 -21.77 6.96 2.47
N ASN A 2 -21.20 7.80 3.34
CA ASN A 2 -21.08 9.23 3.04
C ASN A 2 -19.78 9.50 2.26
N SER A 3 -19.86 10.34 1.23
CA SER A 3 -18.65 10.80 0.53
C SER A 3 -17.86 11.77 1.41
N ALA A 4 -16.53 11.66 1.39
CA ALA A 4 -15.66 12.49 2.23
C ALA A 4 -14.28 12.71 1.60
N TYR A 5 -13.62 13.81 1.96
CA TYR A 5 -12.19 13.96 1.80
C TYR A 5 -11.46 13.27 2.97
N CYS A 6 -10.51 12.42 2.62
CA CYS A 6 -9.55 11.80 3.51
C CYS A 6 -8.26 12.64 3.49
N LEU A 7 -7.79 13.10 4.64
CA LEU A 7 -6.58 13.91 4.79
C LEU A 7 -5.56 13.21 5.69
N ILE A 8 -4.28 13.26 5.33
CA ILE A 8 -3.20 12.86 6.24
C ILE A 8 -2.57 14.10 6.87
N SER A 9 -2.50 14.10 8.19
CA SER A 9 -1.84 15.13 8.99
C SER A 9 -0.96 14.48 10.03
N SER A 10 0.36 14.72 10.00
CA SER A 10 1.28 14.18 11.02
C SER A 10 1.17 12.65 11.24
N GLY A 11 0.89 11.88 10.18
CA GLY A 11 0.72 10.42 10.25
C GLY A 11 -0.71 9.95 10.51
N ASP A 12 -1.63 10.88 10.83
CA ASP A 12 -3.02 10.57 11.18
C ASP A 12 -4.01 10.80 10.02
N LEU A 13 -4.98 9.89 9.88
CA LEU A 13 -6.09 9.98 8.94
C LEU A 13 -7.28 10.77 9.52
N HIS A 14 -7.71 11.80 8.80
CA HIS A 14 -8.87 12.63 9.11
C HIS A 14 -9.90 12.60 7.97
N PHE A 15 -11.17 12.85 8.31
CA PHE A 15 -12.28 12.87 7.36
C PHE A 15 -12.98 14.23 7.37
N LEU A 16 -13.25 14.77 6.18
CA LEU A 16 -14.08 15.95 5.97
C LEU A 16 -15.23 15.59 5.01
N PRO A 17 -16.50 15.72 5.38
CA PRO A 17 -17.62 15.41 4.48
C PRO A 17 -17.53 16.16 3.15
N CYS A 18 -17.84 15.50 2.03
CA CYS A 18 -18.00 16.18 0.75
C CYS A 18 -19.31 16.99 0.77
N PRO A 19 -19.34 18.22 0.23
CA PRO A 19 -20.59 18.95 0.04
C PRO A 19 -21.51 18.13 -0.87
N THR A 20 -22.74 17.86 -0.42
CA THR A 20 -23.75 17.22 -1.29
C THR A 20 -24.58 18.28 -2.00
N ASP A 21 -24.96 18.06 -3.26
CA ASP A 21 -25.86 18.97 -4.01
C ASP A 21 -27.21 19.20 -3.30
N THR A 22 -27.58 18.32 -2.35
CA THR A 22 -28.79 18.43 -1.52
C THR A 22 -28.72 19.49 -0.41
N ASP A 23 -27.53 19.94 -0.01
CA ASP A 23 -27.38 20.99 1.03
C ASP A 23 -27.74 22.40 0.51
N ALA A 24 -27.98 22.54 -0.79
CA ALA A 24 -28.44 23.79 -1.41
C ALA A 24 -29.94 24.09 -1.19
N VAL A 25 -30.73 23.14 -0.68
CA VAL A 25 -32.21 23.23 -0.66
C VAL A 25 -32.78 23.73 0.67
N ASN A 26 -32.04 23.68 1.79
CA ASN A 26 -32.57 24.07 3.12
C ASN A 26 -31.95 25.36 3.69
N SER A 27 -32.52 26.50 3.28
CA SER A 27 -32.63 27.82 3.94
C SER A 27 -31.46 28.43 4.76
N GLN A 28 -30.23 27.95 4.64
CA GLN A 28 -29.00 28.70 4.94
C GLN A 28 -28.00 28.48 3.80
N PRO A 29 -27.26 29.51 3.34
CA PRO A 29 -26.31 29.32 2.26
C PRO A 29 -25.27 28.25 2.67
N PRO A 30 -24.96 27.27 1.80
CA PRO A 30 -24.05 26.16 2.10
C PRO A 30 -22.71 26.63 2.71
N THR A 31 -22.25 27.79 2.24
CA THR A 31 -20.99 28.44 2.63
C THR A 31 -20.89 28.81 4.11
N ALA A 32 -22.00 29.03 4.83
CA ALA A 32 -21.96 29.47 6.23
C ALA A 32 -21.73 28.30 7.22
N ARG A 33 -22.40 27.15 7.04
CA ARG A 33 -22.20 25.96 7.89
C ARG A 33 -20.87 25.26 7.61
N LEU A 34 -20.44 25.30 6.34
CA LEU A 34 -19.14 24.82 5.90
C LEU A 34 -18.01 25.68 6.51
N ALA A 35 -18.15 27.00 6.51
CA ALA A 35 -17.20 27.91 7.14
C ALA A 35 -16.94 27.58 8.62
N ASP A 36 -17.97 27.21 9.37
CA ASP A 36 -17.84 26.86 10.79
C ASP A 36 -17.13 25.51 10.98
N SER A 37 -17.49 24.47 10.21
CA SER A 37 -16.78 23.16 10.22
C SER A 37 -15.30 23.28 9.84
N TYR A 38 -14.99 24.14 8.86
CA TYR A 38 -13.62 24.38 8.39
C TYR A 38 -12.83 25.23 9.39
N SER A 39 -13.46 26.23 10.01
CA SER A 39 -12.82 27.07 11.03
C SER A 39 -12.59 26.27 12.32
N ASP A 40 -13.49 25.37 12.69
CA ASP A 40 -13.34 24.49 13.85
C ASP A 40 -12.22 23.46 13.65
N PHE A 41 -12.07 22.89 12.45
CA PHE A 41 -10.94 22.00 12.11
C PHE A 41 -9.59 22.74 12.13
N LEU A 42 -9.55 24.01 11.70
CA LEU A 42 -8.35 24.86 11.76
C LEU A 42 -8.00 25.30 13.19
N ASN A 43 -8.99 25.50 14.06
CA ASN A 43 -8.81 25.98 15.43
C ASN A 43 -8.57 24.85 16.45
N ASN A 44 -9.09 23.66 16.20
CA ASN A 44 -8.86 22.47 17.03
C ASN A 44 -7.99 21.46 16.26
N ARG A 45 -6.68 21.48 16.49
CA ARG A 45 -5.76 20.38 16.11
C ARG A 45 -6.15 19.01 16.70
N SER A 46 -7.17 18.97 17.57
CA SER A 46 -7.65 17.79 18.28
C SER A 46 -9.12 17.44 18.01
N MET A 47 -9.75 17.85 16.90
CA MET A 47 -11.11 17.38 16.57
C MET A 47 -11.12 15.89 16.16
N ILE A 48 -10.99 15.06 17.19
CA ILE A 48 -11.70 13.82 17.51
C ILE A 48 -12.16 13.02 16.29
N SER A 49 -11.37 12.00 15.97
CA SER A 49 -11.82 10.60 15.95
C SER A 49 -13.34 10.44 16.01
N LEU A 50 -14.02 10.37 14.85
CA LEU A 50 -15.37 9.83 14.64
C LEU A 50 -16.46 10.16 15.68
N THR A 51 -17.53 10.83 15.26
CA THR A 51 -18.89 10.37 15.61
C THR A 51 -19.92 10.72 14.55
N ASN A 52 -20.75 9.72 14.23
CA ASN A 52 -21.94 9.76 13.40
C ASN A 52 -23.14 10.42 14.15
N ASP A 53 -22.93 11.52 14.88
CA ASP A 53 -23.92 12.00 15.88
C ASP A 53 -24.71 13.26 15.50
N LYS A 54 -24.70 13.72 14.25
CA LYS A 54 -25.43 14.95 13.85
C LYS A 54 -26.76 14.77 13.09
N PHE A 55 -27.37 13.57 13.07
CA PHE A 55 -28.65 13.35 12.36
C PHE A 55 -29.83 12.81 13.19
N LEU A 56 -29.81 12.87 14.52
CA LEU A 56 -31.02 12.68 15.34
C LEU A 56 -31.46 14.01 15.98
N GLN A 57 -32.65 14.48 15.60
CA GLN A 57 -33.24 15.76 15.98
C GLN A 57 -33.88 15.75 17.40
N THR A 58 -33.49 16.74 18.24
CA THR A 58 -34.30 17.61 19.16
C THR A 58 -35.16 17.02 20.31
N PRO A 59 -35.72 17.83 21.24
CA PRO A 59 -35.09 18.72 22.23
C PRO A 59 -35.59 18.46 23.69
N GLY A 60 -34.80 18.74 24.73
CA GLY A 60 -35.35 18.85 26.09
C GLY A 60 -34.37 18.74 27.26
N LEU A 61 -34.49 19.72 28.17
CA LEU A 61 -33.97 19.79 29.55
C LEU A 61 -32.53 20.30 29.79
N LYS A 62 -32.47 21.55 30.30
CA LYS A 62 -31.37 22.12 31.10
C LYS A 62 -31.62 21.84 32.63
N PRO A 63 -30.85 22.39 33.58
CA PRO A 63 -29.53 21.97 34.08
C PRO A 63 -29.49 21.83 35.63
N GLY A 64 -28.39 21.36 36.24
CA GLY A 64 -28.15 21.51 37.69
C GLY A 64 -26.77 20.96 38.10
N LEU A 65 -25.84 21.83 38.54
CA LEU A 65 -25.37 22.01 39.94
C LEU A 65 -24.68 20.75 40.50
N ALA A 66 -23.44 20.75 41.02
CA ALA A 66 -22.80 21.69 41.95
C ALA A 66 -21.27 21.36 42.03
N SER A 67 -20.37 22.31 41.79
CA SER A 67 -19.53 23.04 42.77
C SER A 67 -18.45 22.27 43.56
N ALA A 68 -17.22 22.80 43.45
CA ALA A 68 -16.16 22.98 44.47
C ALA A 68 -15.49 21.69 45.03
N ILE A 69 -14.17 21.62 45.25
CA ILE A 69 -13.34 22.50 46.09
C ILE A 69 -11.86 22.46 45.64
N SER A 70 -11.23 23.63 45.71
CA SER A 70 -9.80 23.93 45.58
C SER A 70 -9.05 23.91 46.93
N ALA A 71 -7.71 23.93 46.85
CA ALA A 71 -6.69 24.27 47.87
C ALA A 71 -5.91 23.04 48.43
N GLU A 72 -4.62 23.07 48.77
CA GLU A 72 -3.49 24.03 48.70
C GLU A 72 -2.19 23.27 49.11
N ASN A 73 -1.04 23.91 48.93
CA ASN A 73 0.35 23.45 49.17
C ASN A 73 0.71 22.99 50.61
N SER A 74 1.72 22.11 50.77
CA SER A 74 3.07 22.41 51.34
C SER A 74 3.90 21.20 51.89
N SER A 75 5.24 21.36 51.80
CA SER A 75 6.38 20.87 52.61
C SER A 75 6.96 19.42 52.51
N SER A 76 8.19 19.38 51.96
CA SER A 76 9.46 18.71 52.38
C SER A 76 9.49 17.32 53.07
N ASP A 77 10.26 16.36 52.51
CA ASP A 77 11.60 16.02 53.02
C ASP A 77 12.42 15.04 52.13
N SER A 78 13.71 14.99 52.42
CA SER A 78 14.91 14.54 51.69
C SER A 78 15.11 13.06 51.28
N LEU A 79 16.03 12.86 50.30
CA LEU A 79 17.15 11.88 50.20
C LEU A 79 17.30 11.03 48.90
N SER A 80 18.48 11.22 48.28
CA SER A 80 19.34 10.30 47.52
C SER A 80 19.03 9.88 46.06
N SER A 81 19.76 10.52 45.13
CA SER A 81 20.76 9.90 44.23
C SER A 81 20.49 8.52 43.64
N PHE A 82 20.09 8.46 42.36
CA PHE A 82 20.72 7.65 41.30
C PHE A 82 20.26 8.22 39.93
N GLY A 83 21.20 8.75 39.16
CA GLY A 83 20.93 9.39 37.86
C GLY A 83 20.65 8.35 36.76
N TYR A 84 19.44 8.38 36.21
CA TYR A 84 19.11 7.79 34.91
C TYR A 84 19.43 8.81 33.80
N PRO A 85 20.02 8.40 32.66
CA PRO A 85 20.11 9.28 31.51
C PRO A 85 18.71 9.55 30.97
N SER A 86 18.40 10.84 30.86
CA SER A 86 17.18 11.42 30.34
C SER A 86 16.78 10.88 28.97
N GLU A 87 15.47 10.64 28.83
CA GLU A 87 14.74 10.42 27.58
C GLU A 87 15.24 11.36 26.48
N VAL A 88 15.82 10.77 25.44
CA VAL A 88 16.09 11.48 24.18
C VAL A 88 14.73 11.78 23.56
N ASN A 89 14.40 13.06 23.54
CA ASN A 89 13.16 13.62 23.01
C ASN A 89 13.09 13.36 21.49
N LEU A 90 12.52 12.21 21.09
CA LEU A 90 12.40 11.75 19.70
C LEU A 90 11.50 12.64 18.82
N HIS A 91 10.77 13.60 19.40
CA HIS A 91 9.80 14.42 18.69
C HIS A 91 10.37 15.65 17.96
N GLN A 92 11.67 15.94 18.10
CA GLN A 92 12.30 17.10 17.46
C GLN A 92 13.03 16.80 16.15
N THR A 93 13.12 15.53 15.72
CA THR A 93 13.90 15.13 14.53
C THR A 93 13.08 15.01 13.23
N ILE A 94 11.76 15.25 13.26
CA ILE A 94 10.90 15.11 12.07
C ILE A 94 10.73 16.44 11.30
N SER A 95 11.07 17.60 11.89
CA SER A 95 10.76 18.90 11.29
C SER A 95 11.80 19.44 10.27
N GLU A 96 12.92 18.77 10.01
CA GLU A 96 13.94 19.26 9.06
C GLU A 96 14.58 18.16 8.20
N ARG A 97 13.83 17.14 7.81
CA ARG A 97 14.23 16.34 6.65
C ARG A 97 13.78 17.07 5.39
N GLN A 98 14.66 17.90 4.81
CA GLN A 98 14.64 18.12 3.36
C GLN A 98 14.93 16.77 2.67
N ILE A 99 13.92 15.91 2.61
CA ILE A 99 13.94 14.77 1.70
C ILE A 99 13.67 15.38 0.33
N SER A 100 14.67 15.37 -0.55
CA SER A 100 14.46 15.67 -1.97
C SER A 100 13.68 14.52 -2.60
N ALA A 101 12.42 14.36 -2.19
CA ALA A 101 11.57 13.32 -2.72
C ALA A 101 11.08 13.71 -4.13
N PRO A 102 10.75 12.73 -4.99
CA PRO A 102 10.07 13.04 -6.24
C PRO A 102 8.82 13.86 -5.93
N THR A 103 8.78 15.09 -6.43
CA THR A 103 7.61 15.96 -6.33
C THR A 103 6.59 15.43 -7.30
N TYR A 104 5.64 14.63 -6.81
CA TYR A 104 4.49 14.25 -7.59
C TYR A 104 3.69 15.52 -7.91
N PRO A 105 3.44 15.82 -9.19
CA PRO A 105 2.66 17.00 -9.55
C PRO A 105 1.26 16.84 -8.95
N ILE A 106 0.91 17.71 -8.01
CA ILE A 106 -0.47 17.83 -7.57
C ILE A 106 -1.23 18.46 -8.74
N ILE A 107 -2.13 17.70 -9.34
CA ILE A 107 -3.01 18.19 -10.38
C ILE A 107 -3.97 19.20 -9.73
N ARG A 108 -3.70 20.49 -9.93
CA ARG A 108 -4.59 21.59 -9.51
C ARG A 108 -4.99 22.36 -10.75
N GLY A 109 -6.28 22.67 -10.87
CA GLY A 109 -6.74 23.68 -11.82
C GLY A 109 -6.13 25.04 -11.48
N THR A 110 -6.11 25.95 -12.45
CA THR A 110 -5.86 27.37 -12.11
C THR A 110 -7.03 27.91 -11.29
N PRO A 111 -6.83 28.90 -10.39
CA PRO A 111 -7.90 29.44 -9.54
C PRO A 111 -9.13 29.98 -10.30
N ALA A 112 -8.99 30.26 -11.60
CA ALA A 112 -10.10 30.69 -12.47
C ALA A 112 -10.98 29.51 -12.96
N GLU A 113 -10.51 28.27 -12.83
CA GLU A 113 -11.16 27.04 -13.32
C GLU A 113 -11.68 26.13 -12.19
N SER A 114 -11.39 26.44 -10.92
CA SER A 114 -11.88 25.68 -9.76
C SER A 114 -13.27 26.16 -9.33
N HIS A 115 -14.30 25.33 -9.53
CA HIS A 115 -15.63 25.52 -8.91
C HIS A 115 -15.66 25.09 -7.42
N VAL A 116 -14.49 25.02 -6.78
CA VAL A 116 -14.31 24.53 -5.40
C VAL A 116 -14.37 25.73 -4.45
N ASP A 117 -14.97 25.54 -3.26
CA ASP A 117 -14.99 26.58 -2.22
C ASP A 117 -13.55 27.05 -1.91
N PRO A 118 -13.22 28.35 -2.04
CA PRO A 118 -11.88 28.88 -1.78
C PRO A 118 -11.32 28.55 -0.39
N LYS A 119 -12.19 28.33 0.61
CA LYS A 119 -11.77 27.89 1.95
C LYS A 119 -11.31 26.43 1.94
N LEU A 120 -12.00 25.57 1.20
CA LEU A 120 -11.61 24.17 1.02
C LEU A 120 -10.32 24.09 0.19
N GLU A 121 -10.18 24.88 -0.87
CA GLU A 121 -8.96 24.94 -1.67
C GLU A 121 -7.75 25.40 -0.84
N ASN A 122 -7.94 26.41 0.03
CA ASN A 122 -6.95 26.84 1.00
C ASN A 122 -6.61 25.71 2.00
N LEU A 123 -7.62 25.00 2.54
CA LEU A 123 -7.40 23.88 3.45
C LEU A 123 -6.61 22.74 2.79
N LEU A 124 -7.03 22.29 1.61
CA LEU A 124 -6.34 21.25 0.84
C LEU A 124 -4.93 21.69 0.40
N SER A 125 -4.64 23.00 0.36
CA SER A 125 -3.29 23.49 0.15
C SER A 125 -2.36 23.24 1.34
N HIS A 126 -2.90 23.15 2.56
CA HIS A 126 -2.16 22.84 3.79
C HIS A 126 -1.96 21.34 4.01
N TYR A 127 -2.80 20.48 3.40
CA TYR A 127 -2.69 19.02 3.44
C TYR A 127 -2.22 18.49 2.10
N SER A 128 -0.91 18.35 1.94
CA SER A 128 -0.27 17.89 0.69
C SER A 128 -0.75 16.50 0.24
N THR A 129 -1.24 15.68 1.18
CA THR A 129 -1.75 14.34 0.95
C THR A 129 -3.23 14.26 1.29
N HIS A 130 -4.06 14.09 0.27
CA HIS A 130 -5.50 13.95 0.42
C HIS A 130 -6.11 13.11 -0.70
N SER A 131 -7.28 12.53 -0.44
CA SER A 131 -8.04 11.70 -1.36
C SER A 131 -9.55 11.88 -1.16
N MET A 132 -10.36 11.60 -2.17
CA MET A 132 -11.81 11.55 -2.05
C MET A 132 -12.31 10.11 -1.87
N LEU A 133 -13.15 9.88 -0.86
CA LEU A 133 -13.91 8.66 -0.69
C LEU A 133 -15.28 8.84 -1.35
N LEU A 134 -15.56 8.03 -2.38
CA LEU A 134 -16.74 8.10 -3.26
C LEU A 134 -17.44 6.73 -3.34
N PRO A 135 -18.01 6.23 -2.24
CA PRO A 135 -18.43 4.83 -2.12
C PRO A 135 -19.64 4.46 -3.00
N GLU A 136 -20.42 5.44 -3.44
CA GLU A 136 -21.59 5.24 -4.31
C GLU A 136 -21.23 5.24 -5.81
N GLU A 137 -20.01 5.65 -6.16
CA GLU A 137 -19.54 5.65 -7.55
C GLU A 137 -19.06 4.26 -7.95
N PHE A 138 -19.42 3.82 -9.15
CA PHE A 138 -19.10 2.48 -9.65
C PHE A 138 -18.78 2.52 -11.14
N VAL A 139 -17.73 1.81 -11.55
CA VAL A 139 -17.33 1.67 -12.95
C VAL A 139 -17.46 0.21 -13.36
N ALA A 140 -18.37 -0.09 -14.29
CA ALA A 140 -18.54 -1.47 -14.76
C ALA A 140 -17.29 -1.97 -15.51
N PRO A 141 -16.94 -3.27 -15.37
CA PRO A 141 -15.91 -3.91 -16.19
C PRO A 141 -16.20 -3.76 -17.69
N SER A 142 -15.15 -3.63 -18.50
CA SER A 142 -15.22 -3.35 -19.95
C SER A 142 -16.00 -4.37 -20.79
N ASN A 143 -16.29 -5.56 -20.26
CA ASN A 143 -17.00 -6.62 -20.98
C ASN A 143 -18.55 -6.54 -20.86
N LEU A 144 -19.08 -5.56 -20.12
CA LEU A 144 -20.51 -5.50 -19.76
C LEU A 144 -21.28 -4.30 -20.35
N GLY A 145 -20.63 -3.41 -21.11
CA GLY A 145 -21.26 -2.22 -21.70
C GLY A 145 -20.62 -1.78 -23.01
N SER A 146 -21.23 -0.81 -23.70
CA SER A 146 -20.60 -0.24 -24.90
C SER A 146 -19.39 0.62 -24.52
N PRO A 147 -18.32 0.69 -25.34
CA PRO A 147 -17.16 1.54 -25.06
C PRO A 147 -17.52 3.02 -24.80
N ALA A 148 -18.58 3.51 -25.44
CA ALA A 148 -19.05 4.89 -25.27
C ALA A 148 -19.68 5.13 -23.89
N GLU A 149 -20.49 4.19 -23.38
CA GLU A 149 -21.08 4.28 -22.04
C GLU A 149 -19.99 4.22 -20.96
N GLN A 150 -19.02 3.32 -21.13
CA GLN A 150 -17.91 3.22 -20.19
C GLN A 150 -17.10 4.52 -20.14
N GLN A 151 -16.78 5.11 -21.30
CA GLN A 151 -16.11 6.41 -21.38
C GLN A 151 -16.91 7.50 -20.66
N ALA A 152 -18.23 7.58 -20.87
CA ALA A 152 -19.07 8.57 -20.22
C ALA A 152 -19.05 8.45 -18.68
N VAL A 153 -19.16 7.23 -18.14
CA VAL A 153 -19.10 6.98 -16.69
C VAL A 153 -17.76 7.39 -16.11
N ILE A 154 -16.65 7.05 -16.78
CA ILE A 154 -15.30 7.42 -16.33
C ILE A 154 -15.11 8.94 -16.40
N THR A 155 -15.58 9.59 -17.46
CA THR A 155 -15.50 11.04 -17.60
C THR A 155 -16.26 11.75 -16.48
N GLU A 156 -17.47 11.30 -16.14
CA GLU A 156 -18.24 11.86 -15.02
C GLU A 156 -17.55 11.65 -13.67
N LEU A 157 -16.96 10.47 -13.44
CA LEU A 157 -16.13 10.23 -12.26
C LEU A 157 -14.95 11.22 -12.20
N LEU A 158 -14.22 11.38 -13.30
CA LEU A 158 -13.09 12.31 -13.38
C LEU A 158 -13.53 13.76 -13.18
N PHE A 159 -14.72 14.15 -13.62
CA PHE A 159 -15.28 15.47 -13.38
C PHE A 159 -15.66 15.73 -11.91
N LYS A 160 -16.03 14.68 -11.16
CA LYS A 160 -16.23 14.78 -9.71
C LYS A 160 -14.90 14.94 -8.98
N VAL A 161 -13.89 14.17 -9.36
CA VAL A 161 -12.55 14.20 -8.74
C VAL A 161 -11.76 15.44 -9.15
N PHE A 162 -11.89 15.88 -10.41
CA PHE A 162 -11.21 17.02 -11.02
C PHE A 162 -12.23 17.96 -11.68
N PRO A 163 -12.91 18.82 -10.90
CA PRO A 163 -13.92 19.74 -11.45
C PRO A 163 -13.41 20.61 -12.62
N HIS A 164 -12.13 20.98 -12.62
CA HIS A 164 -11.50 21.76 -13.70
C HIS A 164 -11.40 21.00 -15.03
N TRP A 165 -11.67 19.69 -15.06
CA TRP A 165 -11.73 18.89 -16.29
C TRP A 165 -13.06 19.08 -17.04
N ARG A 166 -14.14 19.58 -16.40
CA ARG A 166 -15.50 19.70 -16.98
C ARG A 166 -15.62 20.63 -18.18
N SER A 167 -14.77 21.66 -18.29
CA SER A 167 -15.02 22.74 -19.23
C SER A 167 -13.73 23.44 -19.67
N SER A 168 -13.29 23.12 -20.88
CA SER A 168 -12.76 24.14 -21.77
C SER A 168 -12.97 23.70 -23.22
N SER A 169 -13.43 24.60 -24.10
CA SER A 169 -13.45 24.38 -25.56
C SER A 169 -12.06 24.12 -26.15
N THR A 170 -11.04 24.21 -25.30
CA THR A 170 -9.62 24.06 -25.60
C THR A 170 -9.01 22.78 -25.03
N SER A 171 -9.78 21.91 -24.35
CA SER A 171 -9.25 20.67 -23.76
C SER A 171 -9.91 19.41 -24.32
N THR A 172 -9.13 18.34 -24.34
CA THR A 172 -9.55 17.00 -24.80
C THR A 172 -9.18 15.97 -23.74
N ILE A 173 -10.03 14.98 -23.55
CA ILE A 173 -9.80 13.85 -22.64
C ILE A 173 -9.67 12.59 -23.48
N GLU A 174 -8.51 11.95 -23.39
CA GLU A 174 -8.22 10.67 -24.01
C GLU A 174 -8.25 9.58 -22.93
N ILE A 175 -9.05 8.52 -23.14
CA ILE A 175 -9.13 7.37 -22.24
C ILE A 175 -8.61 6.15 -22.99
N LYS A 176 -7.58 5.50 -22.45
CA LYS A 176 -6.92 4.34 -23.05
C LYS A 176 -6.75 3.22 -22.01
N GLN A 177 -7.19 2.02 -22.34
CA GLN A 177 -6.89 0.85 -21.51
C GLN A 177 -5.39 0.49 -21.60
N LEU A 178 -4.76 0.32 -20.44
CA LEU A 178 -3.40 -0.18 -20.33
C LEU A 178 -3.45 -1.71 -20.21
N THR A 179 -2.56 -2.37 -20.95
CA THR A 179 -2.37 -3.83 -20.94
C THR A 179 -1.29 -4.19 -19.90
N GLY A 180 -1.50 -5.22 -19.08
CA GLY A 180 -0.42 -5.77 -18.25
C GLY A 180 -0.81 -6.26 -16.84
N GLY A 181 -1.99 -5.94 -16.34
CA GLY A 181 -2.50 -6.51 -15.08
C GLY A 181 -3.25 -7.81 -15.34
N ILE A 182 -2.95 -8.85 -14.56
CA ILE A 182 -3.78 -10.07 -14.57
C ILE A 182 -5.12 -9.77 -13.90
N THR A 183 -5.16 -9.18 -12.70
CA THR A 183 -6.39 -9.12 -11.87
C THR A 183 -7.32 -7.93 -12.14
N ASN A 184 -6.86 -6.82 -12.73
CA ASN A 184 -7.55 -5.53 -12.66
C ASN A 184 -7.68 -4.84 -14.04
N MET A 185 -8.77 -4.08 -14.26
CA MET A 185 -8.85 -3.16 -15.42
C MET A 185 -8.13 -1.86 -15.04
N LEU A 186 -7.18 -1.43 -15.89
CA LEU A 186 -6.41 -0.21 -15.69
C LEU A 186 -6.55 0.71 -16.90
N LEU A 187 -6.99 1.94 -16.67
CA LEU A 187 -7.22 2.95 -17.71
C LEU A 187 -6.34 4.16 -17.47
N SER A 188 -5.64 4.61 -18.50
CA SER A 188 -4.97 5.91 -18.55
C SER A 188 -5.94 6.95 -19.06
N CYS A 189 -6.15 8.01 -18.26
CA CYS A 189 -6.99 9.14 -18.59
C CYS A 189 -6.12 10.39 -18.71
N LYS A 190 -6.06 10.97 -19.90
CA LYS A 190 -5.16 12.07 -20.23
C LYS A 190 -5.94 13.29 -20.67
N ARG A 191 -5.83 14.39 -19.91
CA ARG A 191 -6.34 15.71 -20.31
C ARG A 191 -5.23 16.49 -21.01
N THR A 192 -5.53 16.98 -22.21
CA THR A 192 -4.64 17.88 -22.96
C THR A 192 -5.35 19.21 -23.18
N THR A 193 -4.74 20.30 -22.74
CA THR A 193 -5.26 21.67 -22.90
C THR A 193 -4.45 22.42 -23.95
N LEU A 194 -5.12 23.08 -24.90
CA LEU A 194 -4.50 23.90 -25.94
C LEU A 194 -3.58 24.95 -25.31
N GLY A 195 -2.33 25.01 -25.78
CA GLY A 195 -1.32 25.93 -25.25
C GLY A 195 -0.56 25.43 -24.01
N SER A 196 -1.02 24.35 -23.34
CA SER A 196 -0.22 23.67 -22.32
C SER A 196 0.78 22.70 -22.96
N ARG A 197 2.02 22.72 -22.48
CA ARG A 197 3.06 21.77 -22.90
C ARG A 197 3.05 20.46 -22.11
N LYS A 198 2.31 20.39 -21.00
CA LYS A 198 2.27 19.21 -20.12
C LYS A 198 0.83 18.72 -20.00
N PRO A 199 0.51 17.51 -20.47
CA PRO A 199 -0.79 16.91 -20.23
C PRO A 199 -0.92 16.48 -18.77
N GLU A 200 -2.15 16.49 -18.25
CA GLU A 200 -2.49 15.88 -16.96
C GLU A 200 -2.85 14.42 -17.21
N ILE A 201 -2.22 13.49 -16.50
CA ILE A 201 -2.43 12.04 -16.68
C ILE A 201 -2.75 11.42 -15.32
N VAL A 202 -3.87 10.70 -15.26
CA VAL A 202 -4.29 9.90 -14.11
C VAL A 202 -4.61 8.49 -14.53
N LEU A 203 -4.58 7.58 -13.57
CA LEU A 203 -4.94 6.19 -13.72
C LEU A 203 -6.25 5.92 -13.00
N VAL A 204 -7.15 5.21 -13.67
CA VAL A 204 -8.39 4.68 -13.09
C VAL A 204 -8.27 3.16 -13.09
N ARG A 205 -8.26 2.57 -11.90
CA ARG A 205 -8.20 1.11 -11.71
C ARG A 205 -9.51 0.62 -11.11
N THR A 206 -10.09 -0.43 -11.66
CA THR A 206 -11.19 -1.16 -11.02
C THR A 206 -10.71 -2.51 -10.50
N TYR A 207 -11.25 -2.94 -9.36
CA TYR A 207 -10.90 -4.21 -8.74
C TYR A 207 -11.36 -5.40 -9.59
N GLY A 208 -10.57 -6.47 -9.58
CA GLY A 208 -10.90 -7.75 -10.19
C GLY A 208 -12.09 -8.44 -9.55
N ARG A 209 -12.88 -9.16 -10.34
CA ARG A 209 -13.99 -9.95 -9.82
C ARG A 209 -13.48 -11.02 -8.83
N GLY A 210 -14.08 -11.07 -7.63
CA GLY A 210 -13.76 -12.09 -6.62
C GLY A 210 -12.47 -11.85 -5.83
N THR A 211 -11.69 -10.83 -6.19
CA THR A 211 -10.40 -10.54 -5.56
C THR A 211 -10.52 -10.00 -4.13
N ASP A 212 -11.70 -9.52 -3.73
CA ASP A 212 -11.98 -9.09 -2.34
C ASP A 212 -11.91 -10.26 -1.34
N LEU A 213 -11.88 -11.52 -1.81
CA LEU A 213 -11.61 -12.70 -0.98
C LEU A 213 -10.17 -12.76 -0.48
N ILE A 214 -9.23 -12.12 -1.19
CA ILE A 214 -7.80 -12.23 -0.93
C ILE A 214 -7.11 -10.88 -0.71
N ILE A 215 -7.79 -9.77 -0.99
CA ILE A 215 -7.25 -8.41 -0.86
C ILE A 215 -8.18 -7.55 0.01
N ASP A 216 -7.60 -6.88 1.02
CA ASP A 216 -8.29 -5.87 1.83
C ASP A 216 -8.17 -4.49 1.15
N ARG A 217 -9.26 -4.05 0.51
CA ARG A 217 -9.33 -2.78 -0.24
C ARG A 217 -9.24 -1.53 0.65
N ASP A 218 -9.60 -1.63 1.92
CA ASP A 218 -9.45 -0.53 2.87
C ASP A 218 -7.97 -0.40 3.29
N ARG A 219 -7.29 -1.53 3.52
CA ARG A 219 -5.84 -1.54 3.76
C ARG A 219 -5.08 -0.97 2.58
N GLU A 220 -5.35 -1.47 1.36
CA GLU A 220 -4.72 -0.98 0.13
C GLU A 220 -4.82 0.55 0.00
N PHE A 221 -6.02 1.11 0.19
CA PHE A 221 -6.26 2.56 0.12
C PHE A 221 -5.49 3.34 1.19
N VAL A 222 -5.57 2.91 2.46
CA VAL A 222 -4.89 3.60 3.58
C VAL A 222 -3.37 3.52 3.43
N SER A 223 -2.84 2.35 3.06
CA SER A 223 -1.42 2.15 2.82
C SER A 223 -0.90 3.07 1.72
N GLN A 224 -1.61 3.16 0.58
CA GLN A 224 -1.21 4.06 -0.51
C GLN A 224 -1.26 5.54 -0.08
N LEU A 225 -2.27 5.94 0.68
CA LEU A 225 -2.40 7.31 1.16
C LEU A 225 -1.26 7.69 2.13
N LEU A 226 -0.92 6.83 3.08
CA LEU A 226 0.19 7.06 4.01
C LEU A 226 1.55 7.03 3.29
N LEU A 227 1.76 6.10 2.36
CA LEU A 227 2.95 6.09 1.50
C LEU A 227 3.11 7.38 0.71
N ASN A 228 2.02 7.93 0.19
CA ASN A 228 2.05 9.20 -0.53
C ASN A 228 2.50 10.36 0.38
N SER A 229 2.07 10.36 1.65
CA SER A 229 2.54 11.34 2.65
C SER A 229 4.04 11.27 2.91
N LEU A 230 4.65 10.11 2.69
CA LEU A 230 6.09 9.86 2.78
C LEU A 230 6.81 9.96 1.43
N SER A 231 6.10 10.37 0.37
CA SER A 231 6.59 10.41 -1.02
C SER A 231 7.12 9.06 -1.54
N LEU A 232 6.59 7.95 -1.02
CA LEU A 232 6.89 6.58 -1.44
C LEU A 232 5.86 6.01 -2.43
N ALA A 233 4.73 6.71 -2.64
CA ALA A 233 3.68 6.36 -3.59
C ALA A 233 3.17 7.60 -4.34
N PRO A 234 2.60 7.44 -5.54
CA PRO A 234 1.94 8.52 -6.25
C PRO A 234 0.67 8.95 -5.51
N PRO A 235 0.18 10.18 -5.75
CA PRO A 235 -1.06 10.66 -5.15
C PRO A 235 -2.22 9.72 -5.46
N ILE A 236 -3.05 9.46 -4.46
CA ILE A 236 -4.32 8.77 -4.62
C ILE A 236 -5.44 9.80 -4.56
N TYR A 237 -6.02 10.13 -5.70
CA TYR A 237 -7.01 11.20 -5.81
C TYR A 237 -8.39 10.77 -5.33
N ALA A 238 -8.77 9.51 -5.55
CA ALA A 238 -10.02 8.98 -5.03
C ALA A 238 -10.01 7.45 -4.81
N LYS A 239 -10.80 6.99 -3.85
CA LYS A 239 -11.32 5.62 -3.75
C LYS A 239 -12.82 5.65 -4.03
N PHE A 240 -13.26 4.90 -5.03
CA PHE A 240 -14.68 4.71 -5.34
C PHE A 240 -15.12 3.27 -5.03
N GLY A 241 -16.42 2.99 -5.15
CA GLY A 241 -17.05 1.75 -4.67
C GLY A 241 -16.38 0.46 -5.17
N ASN A 242 -15.78 0.46 -6.36
CA ASN A 242 -15.07 -0.69 -6.91
C ASN A 242 -13.71 -0.35 -7.52
N GLY A 243 -13.02 0.68 -7.03
CA GLY A 243 -11.71 1.03 -7.57
C GLY A 243 -11.07 2.29 -7.04
N LEU A 244 -9.98 2.70 -7.69
CA LEU A 244 -9.13 3.83 -7.32
C LEU A 244 -8.86 4.76 -8.50
N VAL A 245 -8.71 6.05 -8.21
CA VAL A 245 -8.14 7.06 -9.11
C VAL A 245 -6.83 7.54 -8.52
N TYR A 246 -5.71 7.37 -9.23
CA TYR A 246 -4.38 7.70 -8.69
C TYR A 246 -3.43 8.24 -9.76
N GLY A 247 -2.31 8.82 -9.32
CA GLY A 247 -1.32 9.48 -10.15
C GLY A 247 -0.59 8.53 -11.09
N TYR A 248 -0.37 9.00 -12.32
CA TYR A 248 0.50 8.33 -13.27
C TYR A 248 1.97 8.63 -12.96
N ILE A 249 2.81 7.58 -12.93
CA ILE A 249 4.26 7.70 -12.78
C ILE A 249 4.91 7.59 -14.16
N PRO A 250 5.57 8.64 -14.67
CA PRO A 250 6.28 8.56 -15.94
C PRO A 250 7.49 7.62 -15.85
N GLY A 251 7.54 6.62 -16.71
CA GLY A 251 8.63 5.67 -16.72
C GLY A 251 8.23 4.36 -17.40
N ARG A 252 8.95 3.30 -17.05
CA ARG A 252 8.59 1.93 -17.40
C ARG A 252 8.87 1.01 -16.23
N SER A 253 8.17 -0.12 -16.17
CA SER A 253 8.53 -1.21 -15.28
C SER A 253 9.88 -1.82 -15.66
N LEU A 254 10.53 -2.45 -14.68
CA LEU A 254 11.70 -3.28 -14.92
C LEU A 254 11.31 -4.58 -15.64
N LEU A 255 12.24 -5.06 -16.46
CA LEU A 255 12.24 -6.42 -16.96
C LEU A 255 12.86 -7.33 -15.90
N SER A 256 12.44 -8.61 -15.83
CA SER A 256 12.91 -9.51 -14.75
C SER A 256 14.43 -9.68 -14.75
N HIS A 257 15.08 -9.73 -15.92
CA HIS A 257 16.54 -9.80 -16.04
C HIS A 257 17.28 -8.53 -15.60
N GLU A 258 16.58 -7.39 -15.48
CA GLU A 258 17.18 -6.14 -15.00
C GLU A 258 17.30 -6.09 -13.47
N MET A 259 16.57 -6.95 -12.74
CA MET A 259 16.60 -6.92 -11.27
C MET A 259 17.97 -7.27 -10.69
N SER A 260 18.77 -8.07 -11.40
CA SER A 260 20.15 -8.39 -11.04
C SER A 260 21.18 -7.36 -11.52
N HIS A 261 20.75 -6.29 -12.21
CA HIS A 261 21.68 -5.34 -12.81
C HIS A 261 22.47 -4.59 -11.72
N PRO A 262 23.82 -4.49 -11.81
CA PRO A 262 24.66 -3.88 -10.77
C PRO A 262 24.36 -2.43 -10.42
N LEU A 263 23.73 -1.69 -11.33
CA LEU A 263 23.27 -0.33 -11.08
C LEU A 263 21.89 -0.26 -10.42
N LEU A 264 21.05 -1.28 -10.55
CA LEU A 264 19.65 -1.26 -10.11
C LEU A 264 19.45 -1.92 -8.76
N TYR A 265 19.99 -3.13 -8.55
CA TYR A 265 19.74 -3.86 -7.31
C TYR A 265 20.14 -3.08 -6.04
N PRO A 266 21.23 -2.27 -6.00
CA PRO A 266 21.53 -1.48 -4.81
C PRO A 266 20.48 -0.39 -4.55
N LEU A 267 19.93 0.20 -5.60
CA LEU A 267 18.89 1.24 -5.50
C LEU A 267 17.57 0.64 -5.01
N ILE A 268 17.22 -0.55 -5.50
CA ILE A 268 16.03 -1.30 -5.07
C ILE A 268 16.19 -1.65 -3.58
N ALA A 269 17.35 -2.17 -3.19
CA ALA A 269 17.66 -2.50 -1.80
C ALA A 269 17.54 -1.27 -0.88
N GLN A 270 18.12 -0.12 -1.27
CA GLN A 270 18.01 1.13 -0.51
C GLN A 270 16.58 1.63 -0.39
N ARG A 271 15.78 1.54 -1.48
CA ARG A 271 14.38 1.94 -1.47
C ARG A 271 13.56 1.05 -0.54
N LEU A 272 13.77 -0.27 -0.58
CA LEU A 272 13.07 -1.21 0.30
C LEU A 272 13.49 -1.04 1.77
N GLY A 273 14.77 -0.77 2.04
CA GLY A 273 15.25 -0.43 3.38
C GLY A 273 14.60 0.83 3.92
N GLN A 274 14.50 1.88 3.08
CA GLN A 274 13.80 3.10 3.43
C GLN A 274 12.32 2.84 3.73
N TRP A 275 11.65 2.06 2.87
CA TRP A 275 10.26 1.67 3.03
C TRP A 275 10.00 0.99 4.38
N HIS A 276 10.78 -0.06 4.71
CA HIS A 276 10.67 -0.79 5.97
C HIS A 276 11.01 0.07 7.20
N SER A 277 11.80 1.14 7.05
CA SER A 277 12.20 2.01 8.15
C SER A 277 11.24 3.17 8.44
N LEU A 278 10.52 3.66 7.42
CA LEU A 278 9.70 4.87 7.53
C LEU A 278 8.23 4.59 7.84
N LEU A 279 7.73 3.40 7.47
CA LEU A 279 6.32 3.07 7.66
C LEU A 279 6.05 2.53 9.05
N SER A 280 5.08 3.11 9.73
CA SER A 280 4.56 2.57 10.98
C SER A 280 3.32 1.71 10.73
N ASP A 281 3.40 0.45 11.12
CA ASP A 281 2.24 -0.46 11.13
C ASP A 281 1.10 0.12 11.99
N SER A 282 1.41 0.69 13.16
CA SER A 282 0.39 1.20 14.06
C SER A 282 -0.41 2.36 13.45
N GLU A 283 0.23 3.23 12.68
CA GLU A 283 -0.43 4.34 11.98
C GLU A 283 -1.39 3.83 10.89
N ILE A 284 -0.99 2.77 10.17
CA ILE A 284 -1.83 2.10 9.16
C ILE A 284 -3.04 1.45 9.83
N GLU A 285 -2.84 0.64 10.87
CA GLU A 285 -3.92 -0.06 11.58
C GLU A 285 -4.91 0.90 12.23
N GLU A 286 -4.41 1.98 12.84
CA GLU A 286 -5.27 3.02 13.40
C GLU A 286 -6.10 3.70 12.30
N SER A 287 -5.48 4.02 11.17
CA SER A 287 -6.15 4.65 10.02
C SER A 287 -7.19 3.73 9.37
N ILE A 288 -6.90 2.43 9.22
CA ILE A 288 -7.87 1.42 8.76
C ILE A 288 -9.04 1.34 9.74
N THR A 289 -8.77 1.32 11.04
CA THR A 289 -9.81 1.29 12.08
C THR A 289 -10.69 2.54 11.99
N LYS A 290 -10.11 3.73 11.77
CA LYS A 290 -10.84 4.98 11.58
C LYS A 290 -11.72 4.92 10.32
N LEU A 291 -11.19 4.43 9.20
CA LEU A 291 -11.94 4.26 7.95
C LEU A 291 -13.11 3.28 8.07
N LYS A 292 -12.88 2.10 8.65
CA LYS A 292 -13.93 1.10 8.85
C LYS A 292 -15.07 1.67 9.70
N ARG A 293 -14.75 2.36 10.80
CA ARG A 293 -15.76 3.03 11.64
C ARG A 293 -16.53 4.14 10.91
N PHE A 294 -15.88 4.85 9.99
CA PHE A 294 -16.53 5.88 9.17
C PHE A 294 -17.56 5.26 8.20
N ASN A 295 -17.25 4.09 7.66
CA ASN A 295 -18.07 3.39 6.66
C ASN A 295 -19.15 2.47 7.26
N THR A 296 -18.97 1.95 8.47
CA THR A 296 -19.92 1.03 9.12
C THR A 296 -21.15 1.74 9.69
N LYS A 297 -22.33 1.14 9.56
CA LYS A 297 -23.55 1.57 10.25
C LYS A 297 -23.62 0.97 11.67
N PRO A 298 -24.33 1.61 12.61
CA PRO A 298 -24.59 1.01 13.92
C PRO A 298 -25.26 -0.37 13.76
N GLY A 299 -24.59 -1.43 14.23
CA GLY A 299 -25.07 -2.81 14.18
C GLY A 299 -24.33 -3.72 13.18
N ASP A 300 -23.48 -3.18 12.31
CA ASP A 300 -22.63 -4.01 11.44
C ASP A 300 -21.63 -4.81 12.28
N LYS A 301 -21.54 -6.12 12.03
CA LYS A 301 -20.49 -6.96 12.64
C LYS A 301 -19.15 -6.51 12.07
N ARG A 302 -18.16 -6.32 12.96
CA ARG A 302 -16.78 -6.13 12.50
C ARG A 302 -16.32 -7.39 11.80
N GLU A 303 -15.98 -7.26 10.53
CA GLU A 303 -15.29 -8.30 9.79
C GLU A 303 -13.89 -8.47 10.35
N ASN A 304 -13.51 -9.71 10.65
CA ASN A 304 -12.19 -10.03 11.18
C ASN A 304 -11.20 -10.12 10.01
N THR A 305 -10.59 -9.00 9.66
CA THR A 305 -9.61 -8.93 8.56
C THR A 305 -8.21 -9.31 9.05
N PRO A 306 -7.41 -10.02 8.22
CA PRO A 306 -6.01 -10.31 8.54
C PRO A 306 -5.20 -9.08 8.95
N ARG A 307 -4.41 -9.21 10.03
CA ARG A 307 -3.58 -8.10 10.55
C ARG A 307 -2.12 -8.20 10.15
N ASN A 308 -1.65 -9.39 9.81
CA ASN A 308 -0.30 -9.65 9.34
C ASN A 308 -0.29 -10.81 8.35
N ILE A 309 0.86 -11.05 7.73
CA ILE A 309 1.00 -12.07 6.68
C ILE A 309 0.63 -13.47 7.15
N TRP A 310 0.84 -13.79 8.43
CA TRP A 310 0.50 -15.09 8.97
C TRP A 310 -1.02 -15.28 9.09
N ASP A 311 -1.73 -14.25 9.56
CA ASP A 311 -3.19 -14.23 9.59
C ASP A 311 -3.75 -14.36 8.16
N LEU A 312 -3.12 -13.68 7.19
CA LEU A 312 -3.55 -13.68 5.79
C LEU A 312 -3.42 -15.09 5.20
N MET A 313 -2.23 -15.68 5.31
CA MET A 313 -1.99 -17.04 4.81
C MET A 313 -2.91 -18.07 5.48
N SER A 314 -3.17 -17.93 6.77
CA SER A 314 -4.13 -18.79 7.49
C SER A 314 -5.54 -18.64 6.92
N SER A 315 -5.99 -17.41 6.67
CA SER A 315 -7.29 -17.15 6.04
C SER A 315 -7.38 -17.69 4.61
N TRP A 316 -6.27 -17.63 3.86
CA TRP A 316 -6.17 -18.20 2.52
C TRP A 316 -6.27 -19.73 2.54
N ILE A 317 -5.64 -20.40 3.50
CA ILE A 317 -5.76 -21.87 3.69
C ILE A 317 -7.21 -22.27 3.99
N ASP A 318 -7.99 -21.41 4.66
CA ASP A 318 -9.40 -21.70 4.94
C ASP A 318 -10.27 -21.71 3.68
N ILE A 319 -9.90 -20.93 2.66
CA ILE A 319 -10.68 -20.78 1.42
C ILE A 319 -10.09 -21.50 0.20
N VAL A 320 -8.83 -21.93 0.25
CA VAL A 320 -8.17 -22.61 -0.89
C VAL A 320 -8.97 -23.84 -1.32
N PRO A 321 -9.29 -23.99 -2.62
CA PRO A 321 -10.03 -25.14 -3.12
C PRO A 321 -9.14 -26.39 -3.15
N GLU A 322 -9.78 -27.55 -3.16
CA GLU A 322 -9.07 -28.78 -3.49
C GLU A 322 -8.94 -28.89 -5.01
N ASN A 323 -7.72 -28.82 -5.52
CA ASN A 323 -7.42 -29.10 -6.92
C ASN A 323 -6.31 -30.16 -7.04
N ASP A 324 -6.28 -30.89 -8.15
CA ASP A 324 -5.37 -32.03 -8.33
C ASP A 324 -3.89 -31.63 -8.27
N GLY A 325 -3.53 -30.42 -8.72
CA GLY A 325 -2.17 -29.91 -8.66
C GLY A 325 -1.67 -29.73 -7.22
N LEU A 326 -2.47 -29.05 -6.38
CA LEU A 326 -2.20 -28.87 -4.95
C LEU A 326 -2.13 -30.19 -4.20
N CYS A 327 -3.11 -31.06 -4.43
CA CYS A 327 -3.16 -32.37 -3.82
C CYS A 327 -1.95 -33.24 -4.23
N GLY A 328 -1.53 -33.16 -5.50
CA GLY A 328 -0.36 -33.86 -6.03
C GLY A 328 0.93 -33.43 -5.35
N VAL A 329 1.25 -32.13 -5.37
CA VAL A 329 2.50 -31.62 -4.78
C VAL A 329 2.59 -31.88 -3.28
N CYS A 330 1.47 -31.82 -2.55
CA CYS A 330 1.43 -32.22 -1.15
C CYS A 330 1.66 -33.74 -0.98
N LYS A 331 1.05 -34.60 -1.80
CA LYS A 331 1.30 -36.05 -1.72
C LYS A 331 2.76 -36.41 -2.00
N ASP A 332 3.38 -35.76 -2.98
CA ASP A 332 4.76 -36.01 -3.38
C ASP A 332 5.78 -35.65 -2.29
N ASN A 333 5.41 -34.75 -1.36
CA ASN A 333 6.25 -34.30 -0.26
C ASN A 333 5.78 -34.79 1.12
N ARG A 334 4.98 -35.85 1.16
CA ARG A 334 4.43 -36.42 2.40
C ARG A 334 5.51 -36.90 3.38
N ASP A 335 6.68 -37.27 2.89
CA ASP A 335 7.79 -37.80 3.70
C ASP A 335 8.41 -36.76 4.66
N ILE A 336 8.18 -35.47 4.43
CA ILE A 336 8.67 -34.35 5.24
C ILE A 336 7.55 -33.50 5.87
N GLN A 337 6.31 -34.03 5.85
CA GLN A 337 5.12 -33.41 6.43
C GLN A 337 4.85 -33.94 7.85
N GLU A 338 4.28 -33.07 8.69
CA GLU A 338 3.82 -33.45 10.03
C GLU A 338 2.31 -33.79 10.07
N ALA A 339 1.65 -33.73 8.91
CA ALA A 339 0.23 -34.02 8.79
C ALA A 339 -0.07 -35.53 8.97
N PRO A 340 -1.20 -35.89 9.62
CA PRO A 340 -1.57 -37.29 9.80
C PRO A 340 -1.91 -37.96 8.46
N GLU A 341 -1.84 -39.30 8.45
CA GLU A 341 -2.30 -40.09 7.31
C GLU A 341 -3.77 -39.81 6.99
N GLY A 342 -4.08 -39.60 5.70
CA GLY A 342 -5.42 -39.29 5.24
C GLY A 342 -5.86 -37.84 5.48
N ALA A 343 -4.96 -36.95 5.88
CA ALA A 343 -5.25 -35.52 6.00
C ALA A 343 -5.74 -34.93 4.66
N SER A 344 -6.77 -34.09 4.75
CA SER A 344 -7.20 -33.22 3.64
C SER A 344 -6.11 -32.19 3.30
N LEU A 345 -6.18 -31.61 2.10
CA LEU A 345 -5.25 -30.56 1.67
C LEU A 345 -5.16 -29.42 2.69
N LYS A 346 -6.31 -28.93 3.19
CA LYS A 346 -6.34 -27.86 4.19
C LYS A 346 -5.69 -28.27 5.50
N GLN A 347 -5.85 -29.52 5.94
CA GLN A 347 -5.18 -30.02 7.15
C GLN A 347 -3.67 -30.11 6.97
N VAL A 348 -3.21 -30.54 5.79
CA VAL A 348 -1.77 -30.52 5.44
C VAL A 348 -1.25 -29.09 5.52
N LEU A 349 -1.86 -28.15 4.79
CA LEU A 349 -1.40 -26.75 4.76
C LEU A 349 -1.46 -26.08 6.15
N ARG A 350 -2.48 -26.36 6.97
CA ARG A 350 -2.53 -25.85 8.36
C ARG A 350 -1.39 -26.40 9.22
N LYS A 351 -1.10 -27.70 9.11
CA LYS A 351 0.03 -28.31 9.83
C LYS A 351 1.37 -27.72 9.40
N GLU A 352 1.51 -27.43 8.12
CA GLU A 352 2.70 -26.74 7.63
C GLU A 352 2.79 -25.29 8.10
N MET A 353 1.67 -24.57 8.16
CA MET A 353 1.64 -23.24 8.73
C MET A 353 2.03 -23.24 10.21
N GLU A 354 1.54 -24.23 10.99
CA GLU A 354 1.95 -24.44 12.39
C GLU A 354 3.46 -24.66 12.51
N TRP A 355 4.04 -25.53 11.67
CA TRP A 355 5.47 -25.80 11.62
C TRP A 355 6.30 -24.56 11.24
N VAL A 356 5.87 -23.80 10.21
CA VAL A 356 6.54 -22.56 9.80
C VAL A 356 6.55 -21.56 10.96
N LEU A 357 5.42 -21.37 11.63
CA LEU A 357 5.30 -20.44 12.75
C LEU A 357 6.19 -20.84 13.93
N SER A 358 6.29 -22.14 14.25
CA SER A 358 7.16 -22.62 15.31
C SER A 358 8.64 -22.47 14.97
N GLU A 359 9.03 -22.77 13.74
CA GLU A 359 10.44 -22.82 13.33
C GLU A 359 11.02 -21.43 13.03
N ILE A 360 10.34 -20.67 12.17
CA ILE A 360 10.87 -19.41 11.62
C ILE A 360 10.02 -18.18 11.95
N GLY A 361 8.81 -18.34 12.47
CA GLY A 361 7.84 -17.25 12.65
C GLY A 361 8.33 -16.05 13.48
N SER A 362 9.32 -16.25 14.36
CA SER A 362 9.93 -15.21 15.22
C SER A 362 11.36 -14.84 14.83
N LYS A 363 11.90 -15.38 13.73
CA LYS A 363 13.32 -15.28 13.37
C LYS A 363 13.69 -14.07 12.52
N SER A 364 12.73 -13.19 12.21
CA SER A 364 12.96 -11.96 11.47
C SER A 364 12.09 -10.83 12.05
N PRO A 365 12.62 -9.60 12.18
CA PRO A 365 11.85 -8.48 12.69
C PRO A 365 10.72 -8.12 11.72
N PHE A 366 9.59 -7.67 12.28
CA PHE A 366 8.45 -7.22 11.51
C PHE A 366 8.71 -5.86 10.87
N ALA A 367 8.18 -5.67 9.67
CA ALA A 367 8.11 -4.41 8.94
C ALA A 367 6.79 -4.35 8.17
N THR A 368 6.39 -3.14 7.77
CA THR A 368 5.32 -2.98 6.78
C THR A 368 5.85 -3.36 5.40
N CYS A 369 5.56 -4.58 4.97
CA CYS A 369 6.10 -5.19 3.75
C CYS A 369 5.31 -4.78 2.50
N HIS A 370 5.96 -4.79 1.34
CA HIS A 370 5.29 -4.70 0.04
C HIS A 370 4.55 -6.00 -0.31
N CYS A 371 5.12 -7.14 0.07
CA CYS A 371 4.66 -8.51 -0.14
C CYS A 371 4.65 -8.99 -1.61
N ASP A 372 4.68 -8.09 -2.58
CA ASP A 372 4.64 -8.42 -4.03
C ASP A 372 5.63 -7.60 -4.88
N LEU A 373 6.92 -7.60 -4.53
CA LEU A 373 7.93 -6.74 -5.19
C LEU A 373 8.59 -7.41 -6.42
N LEU A 374 7.77 -7.80 -7.40
CA LEU A 374 8.20 -8.29 -8.71
C LEU A 374 8.65 -7.16 -9.65
N SER A 375 9.34 -7.48 -10.76
CA SER A 375 9.91 -6.46 -11.67
C SER A 375 8.88 -5.48 -12.25
N GLY A 376 7.66 -5.97 -12.51
CA GLY A 376 6.52 -5.17 -12.95
C GLY A 376 6.13 -4.04 -12.00
N ASN A 377 6.38 -4.24 -10.70
CA ASN A 377 6.02 -3.33 -9.61
C ASN A 377 7.15 -2.34 -9.26
N ILE A 378 8.23 -2.31 -10.06
CA ILE A 378 9.33 -1.37 -9.92
C ILE A 378 9.39 -0.50 -11.17
N ILE A 379 8.99 0.76 -11.04
CA ILE A 379 9.06 1.75 -12.12
C ILE A 379 10.38 2.48 -12.05
N ILE A 380 11.08 2.59 -13.18
CA ILE A 380 12.26 3.46 -13.32
C ILE A 380 11.94 4.68 -14.17
N THR A 381 12.59 5.80 -13.85
CA THR A 381 12.44 7.05 -14.62
C THR A 381 12.91 6.86 -16.06
N GLN A 382 12.38 7.69 -16.96
CA GLN A 382 12.78 7.68 -18.36
C GLN A 382 14.28 7.98 -18.53
N SER A 383 14.85 8.83 -17.67
CA SER A 383 16.29 9.13 -17.62
C SER A 383 17.11 7.91 -17.22
N LEU A 384 16.74 7.21 -16.14
CA LEU A 384 17.43 5.99 -15.72
C LEU A 384 17.29 4.90 -16.79
N SER A 385 16.11 4.72 -17.38
CA SER A 385 15.91 3.80 -18.49
C SER A 385 16.83 4.12 -19.67
N LYS A 386 16.99 5.40 -20.03
CA LYS A 386 17.91 5.82 -21.09
C LYS A 386 19.36 5.52 -20.71
N ALA A 387 19.75 5.79 -19.47
CA ALA A 387 21.10 5.51 -18.97
C ALA A 387 21.46 4.02 -19.00
N LEU A 388 20.50 3.11 -18.81
CA LEU A 388 20.72 1.67 -18.96
C LEU A 388 20.98 1.27 -20.43
N GLN A 389 20.46 2.01 -21.40
CA GLN A 389 20.60 1.71 -22.83
C GLN A 389 21.87 2.32 -23.45
N VAL A 390 22.16 3.59 -23.17
CA VAL A 390 23.26 4.34 -23.80
C VAL A 390 24.45 4.61 -22.86
N GLY A 391 24.35 4.16 -21.61
CA GLY A 391 25.37 4.38 -20.58
C GLY A 391 25.10 5.61 -19.70
N LEU A 392 25.63 5.54 -18.47
CA LEU A 392 25.38 6.52 -17.40
C LEU A 392 25.68 7.98 -17.79
N ARG A 393 26.77 8.22 -18.54
CA ARG A 393 27.23 9.57 -18.91
C ARG A 393 26.30 10.29 -19.88
N GLU A 394 25.49 9.55 -20.65
CA GLU A 394 24.61 10.11 -21.68
C GLU A 394 23.13 10.07 -21.28
N GLY A 395 22.77 9.29 -20.25
CA GLY A 395 21.38 9.11 -19.81
C GLY A 395 20.99 9.83 -18.52
N LEU A 396 21.95 10.17 -17.64
CA LEU A 396 21.67 10.85 -16.37
C LEU A 396 22.55 12.07 -16.16
N SER A 397 21.95 13.15 -15.63
CA SER A 397 22.67 14.37 -15.22
C SER A 397 23.21 14.30 -13.78
N HIS A 398 22.92 13.21 -13.06
CA HIS A 398 23.35 12.93 -11.69
C HIS A 398 23.68 11.44 -11.54
N PRO A 399 24.43 11.03 -10.50
CA PRO A 399 24.57 9.61 -10.18
C PRO A 399 23.19 8.95 -9.97
N PRO A 400 22.98 7.69 -10.35
CA PRO A 400 21.74 6.98 -10.05
C PRO A 400 21.46 7.00 -8.55
N GLN A 401 20.23 7.34 -8.19
CA GLN A 401 19.78 7.41 -6.80
C GLN A 401 18.50 6.61 -6.63
N LYS A 402 18.17 6.28 -5.38
CA LYS A 402 16.94 5.56 -5.07
C LYS A 402 15.67 6.26 -5.57
N ASP A 403 15.70 7.59 -5.74
CA ASP A 403 14.62 8.43 -6.29
C ASP A 403 14.42 8.31 -7.80
N ASP A 404 15.32 7.62 -8.50
CA ASP A 404 15.14 7.23 -9.90
C ASP A 404 14.24 6.01 -10.08
N LEU A 405 13.79 5.39 -8.99
CA LEU A 405 12.83 4.30 -9.01
C LEU A 405 11.72 4.47 -7.98
N THR A 406 10.58 3.86 -8.25
CA THR A 406 9.39 3.90 -7.39
C THR A 406 8.71 2.54 -7.40
N PHE A 407 8.26 2.09 -6.23
CA PHE A 407 7.45 0.89 -6.10
C PHE A 407 5.98 1.22 -6.32
N ILE A 408 5.25 0.33 -6.97
CA ILE A 408 3.81 0.45 -7.24
C ILE A 408 3.10 -0.86 -6.89
N ASP A 409 1.78 -0.79 -6.90
CA ASP A 409 0.88 -1.92 -6.66
C ASP A 409 0.91 -2.46 -5.22
N TYR A 410 0.14 -1.81 -4.37
CA TYR A 410 0.20 -1.92 -2.92
C TYR A 410 -0.83 -2.89 -2.34
N GLU A 411 -1.48 -3.71 -3.17
CA GLU A 411 -2.68 -4.47 -2.78
C GLU A 411 -2.40 -5.61 -1.77
N TYR A 412 -1.16 -6.13 -1.75
CA TYR A 412 -0.72 -7.15 -0.78
C TYR A 412 0.05 -6.59 0.41
N MET A 413 0.20 -5.26 0.50
CA MET A 413 0.95 -4.64 1.59
C MET A 413 0.38 -5.01 2.95
N MET A 414 1.22 -5.54 3.83
CA MET A 414 0.83 -5.76 5.21
C MET A 414 2.04 -5.97 6.14
N PRO A 415 1.83 -5.98 7.46
CA PRO A 415 2.86 -6.32 8.42
C PRO A 415 3.34 -7.76 8.24
N GLY A 416 4.65 -7.94 8.19
CA GLY A 416 5.26 -9.27 8.10
C GLY A 416 6.74 -9.24 8.42
N PRO A 417 7.40 -10.40 8.53
CA PRO A 417 8.84 -10.45 8.71
C PRO A 417 9.55 -9.83 7.51
N ARG A 418 10.48 -8.90 7.71
CA ARG A 418 11.19 -8.23 6.60
C ARG A 418 11.89 -9.23 5.68
N ALA A 419 12.35 -10.36 6.22
CA ALA A 419 13.01 -11.40 5.43
C ALA A 419 12.05 -12.11 4.47
N PHE A 420 10.75 -12.16 4.76
CA PHE A 420 9.76 -12.63 3.79
C PHE A 420 9.75 -11.71 2.57
N ASP A 421 9.62 -10.40 2.76
CA ASP A 421 9.50 -9.45 1.65
C ASP A 421 10.77 -9.40 0.80
N ILE A 422 11.93 -9.45 1.45
CA ILE A 422 13.23 -9.52 0.78
C ILE A 422 13.38 -10.85 0.02
N SER A 423 13.01 -11.97 0.63
CA SER A 423 13.05 -13.29 -0.03
C SER A 423 12.11 -13.32 -1.22
N ASN A 424 10.90 -12.76 -1.09
CA ASN A 424 9.94 -12.63 -2.16
C ASN A 424 10.55 -11.86 -3.33
N HIS A 425 11.12 -10.68 -3.08
CA HIS A 425 11.79 -9.90 -4.12
C HIS A 425 12.87 -10.70 -4.87
N PHE A 426 13.71 -11.47 -4.17
CA PHE A 426 14.72 -12.31 -4.83
C PHE A 426 14.13 -13.48 -5.61
N MET A 427 13.08 -14.12 -5.09
CA MET A 427 12.40 -15.22 -5.78
C MET A 427 11.75 -14.75 -7.08
N GLU A 428 11.33 -13.49 -7.16
CA GLU A 428 10.77 -12.92 -8.39
C GLU A 428 11.82 -12.68 -9.49
N TRP A 429 13.14 -12.81 -9.21
CA TRP A 429 14.20 -12.65 -10.23
C TRP A 429 14.12 -13.66 -11.36
N GLN A 430 13.47 -14.80 -11.12
CA GLN A 430 13.18 -15.78 -12.16
C GLN A 430 12.15 -15.31 -13.18
N GLY A 431 11.32 -14.31 -12.84
CA GLY A 431 10.21 -13.83 -13.65
C GLY A 431 9.16 -14.91 -13.94
N PHE A 432 8.20 -14.59 -14.82
CA PHE A 432 7.18 -15.56 -15.27
C PHE A 432 7.76 -16.69 -16.13
N GLU A 433 8.97 -16.52 -16.65
CA GLU A 433 9.73 -17.55 -17.39
C GLU A 433 10.34 -18.62 -16.45
N CYS A 434 10.28 -18.43 -15.13
CA CYS A 434 10.81 -19.32 -14.12
C CYS A 434 12.31 -19.64 -14.31
N GLU A 435 13.12 -18.65 -14.72
CA GLU A 435 14.57 -18.81 -14.86
C GLU A 435 15.27 -18.82 -13.49
N LYS A 436 15.20 -19.96 -12.79
CA LYS A 436 15.73 -20.15 -11.43
C LYS A 436 17.21 -19.81 -11.26
N SER A 437 18.02 -19.87 -12.33
CA SER A 437 19.45 -19.49 -12.29
C SER A 437 19.68 -18.01 -11.98
N ARG A 438 18.66 -17.16 -12.11
CA ARG A 438 18.74 -15.74 -11.73
C ARG A 438 18.58 -15.51 -10.23
N ILE A 439 17.99 -16.46 -9.51
CA ILE A 439 17.76 -16.36 -8.07
C ILE A 439 19.12 -16.50 -7.36
N PRO A 440 19.58 -15.49 -6.59
CA PRO A 440 20.91 -15.52 -6.02
C PRO A 440 20.97 -16.35 -4.73
N GLU A 441 21.89 -17.31 -4.63
CA GLU A 441 22.03 -18.17 -3.44
C GLU A 441 22.16 -17.35 -2.14
N PRO A 442 21.30 -17.58 -1.13
CA PRO A 442 21.25 -16.78 0.10
C PRO A 442 22.33 -17.22 1.10
N THR A 443 23.59 -16.90 0.78
CA THR A 443 24.75 -17.24 1.62
C THR A 443 25.67 -16.02 1.83
N PRO A 444 26.30 -15.86 3.01
CA PRO A 444 27.31 -14.83 3.25
C PRO A 444 28.49 -14.81 2.27
N GLN A 445 28.75 -15.93 1.58
CA GLN A 445 29.79 -16.02 0.54
C GLN A 445 29.36 -15.36 -0.79
N ASN A 446 28.06 -15.12 -0.99
CA ASN A 446 27.55 -14.52 -2.22
C ASN A 446 27.78 -13.00 -2.22
N SER A 447 28.76 -12.55 -3.01
CA SER A 447 29.14 -11.13 -3.09
C SER A 447 28.01 -10.19 -3.53
N LEU A 448 27.05 -10.68 -4.32
CA LEU A 448 25.87 -9.91 -4.72
C LEU A 448 24.95 -9.68 -3.53
N LEU A 449 24.60 -10.73 -2.78
CA LEU A 449 23.77 -10.59 -1.58
C LEU A 449 24.43 -9.68 -0.55
N ARG A 450 25.75 -9.78 -0.36
CA ARG A 450 26.46 -8.86 0.55
C ARG A 450 26.27 -7.39 0.15
N LYS A 451 26.39 -7.08 -1.15
CA LYS A 451 26.21 -5.71 -1.66
C LYS A 451 24.77 -5.26 -1.54
N TRP A 452 23.82 -6.14 -1.85
CA TRP A 452 22.39 -5.86 -1.71
C TRP A 452 22.02 -5.60 -0.24
N SER A 453 22.38 -6.51 0.66
CA SER A 453 22.13 -6.40 2.10
C SER A 453 22.78 -5.17 2.71
N LYS A 454 24.01 -4.83 2.31
CA LYS A 454 24.65 -3.57 2.71
C LYS A 454 23.84 -2.36 2.26
N ALA A 455 23.41 -2.33 1.00
CA ALA A 455 22.63 -1.23 0.46
C ALA A 455 21.26 -1.07 1.15
N TYR A 456 20.61 -2.18 1.49
CA TYR A 456 19.38 -2.19 2.29
C TYR A 456 19.58 -1.63 3.70
N LEU A 457 20.57 -2.15 4.43
CA LEU A 457 20.86 -1.75 5.82
C LEU A 457 21.34 -0.30 5.91
N SER A 458 22.09 0.20 4.92
CA SER A 458 22.55 1.59 4.85
C SER A 458 21.51 2.59 4.33
N SER A 459 20.24 2.20 4.17
CA SER A 459 19.19 3.08 3.62
C SER A 459 18.94 4.37 4.43
N SER A 460 19.26 4.35 5.72
CA SER A 460 19.24 5.50 6.65
C SER A 460 20.54 6.31 6.68
N GLY A 461 21.55 5.94 5.89
CA GLY A 461 22.89 6.54 5.93
C GLY A 461 23.79 6.03 7.05
N SER A 462 23.40 4.96 7.73
CA SER A 462 24.19 4.34 8.80
C SER A 462 25.34 3.48 8.23
N ASP A 463 26.48 3.50 8.92
CA ASP A 463 27.55 2.53 8.69
C ASP A 463 27.09 1.14 9.14
N VAL A 464 27.36 0.14 8.30
CA VAL A 464 26.90 -1.24 8.51
C VAL A 464 28.10 -2.17 8.55
N SER A 465 28.21 -2.98 9.60
CA SER A 465 29.26 -3.95 9.79
C SER A 465 29.09 -5.19 8.91
N SER A 466 30.19 -5.92 8.68
CA SER A 466 30.12 -7.20 7.95
C SER A 466 29.25 -8.23 8.67
N GLN A 467 29.21 -8.20 10.00
CA GLN A 467 28.40 -9.11 10.82
C GLN A 467 26.90 -8.84 10.67
N GLU A 468 26.48 -7.58 10.60
CA GLU A 468 25.07 -7.23 10.34
C GLU A 468 24.63 -7.66 8.93
N ILE A 469 25.53 -7.55 7.95
CA ILE A 469 25.30 -8.04 6.59
C ILE A 469 25.12 -9.57 6.60
N ASP A 470 25.97 -10.29 7.32
CA ASP A 470 25.90 -11.76 7.43
C ASP A 470 24.62 -12.20 8.10
N ALA A 471 24.28 -11.57 9.22
CA ALA A 471 23.06 -11.84 9.96
C ALA A 471 21.81 -11.63 9.09
N LEU A 472 21.75 -10.55 8.29
CA LEU A 472 20.63 -10.35 7.37
C LEU A 472 20.57 -11.43 6.28
N ILE A 473 21.71 -11.90 5.75
CA ILE A 473 21.71 -12.95 4.73
C ILE A 473 21.26 -14.29 5.31
N GLU A 474 21.69 -14.62 6.52
CA GLU A 474 21.23 -15.80 7.25
C GLU A 474 19.73 -15.70 7.56
N GLU A 475 19.24 -14.53 7.96
CA GLU A 475 17.82 -14.24 8.14
C GLU A 475 17.02 -14.47 6.84
N ILE A 476 17.48 -13.94 5.71
CA ILE A 476 16.86 -14.15 4.38
C ILE A 476 16.79 -15.64 4.03
N ALA A 477 17.86 -16.39 4.29
CA ALA A 477 17.92 -17.82 3.98
C ALA A 477 16.82 -18.65 4.70
N LEU A 478 16.40 -18.21 5.90
CA LEU A 478 15.30 -18.84 6.66
C LEU A 478 13.93 -18.63 6.01
N PHE A 479 13.75 -17.60 5.18
CA PHE A 479 12.47 -17.28 4.55
C PHE A 479 12.45 -17.57 3.05
N TYR A 480 13.53 -18.08 2.47
CA TYR A 480 13.71 -18.21 1.02
C TYR A 480 12.66 -19.10 0.32
N GLY A 481 12.11 -20.10 1.01
CA GLY A 481 11.02 -20.93 0.49
C GLY A 481 9.60 -20.37 0.71
N MET A 482 9.45 -19.36 1.57
CA MET A 482 8.14 -18.82 1.96
C MET A 482 7.36 -18.17 0.82
N PRO A 483 7.98 -17.46 -0.14
CA PRO A 483 7.27 -16.97 -1.32
C PRO A 483 6.61 -18.11 -2.11
N GLY A 484 7.24 -19.30 -2.16
CA GLY A 484 6.65 -20.48 -2.78
C GLY A 484 5.37 -20.95 -2.08
N PHE A 485 5.37 -20.94 -0.75
CA PHE A 485 4.19 -21.29 0.05
C PHE A 485 3.07 -20.27 -0.12
N TYR A 486 3.41 -18.97 -0.03
CA TYR A 486 2.50 -17.85 -0.18
C TYR A 486 1.83 -17.82 -1.56
N TRP A 487 2.61 -17.77 -2.64
CA TRP A 487 2.08 -17.71 -4.00
C TRP A 487 1.47 -19.03 -4.46
N GLY A 488 1.91 -20.15 -3.91
CA GLY A 488 1.31 -21.46 -4.14
C GLY A 488 -0.14 -21.51 -3.67
N ILE A 489 -0.41 -21.08 -2.44
CA ILE A 489 -1.78 -21.02 -1.90
C ILE A 489 -2.62 -19.98 -2.65
N TRP A 490 -2.07 -18.78 -2.88
CA TRP A 490 -2.72 -17.71 -3.65
C TRP A 490 -3.19 -18.21 -5.03
N ALA A 491 -2.29 -18.87 -5.76
CA ALA A 491 -2.59 -19.38 -7.10
C ALA A 491 -3.64 -20.50 -7.05
N GLY A 492 -3.61 -21.32 -5.97
CA GLY A 492 -4.63 -22.30 -5.69
C GLY A 492 -6.02 -21.70 -5.54
N ILE A 493 -6.15 -20.56 -4.87
CA ILE A 493 -7.43 -19.82 -4.77
C ILE A 493 -7.82 -19.27 -6.14
N GLN A 494 -6.87 -18.65 -6.84
CA GLN A 494 -7.10 -18.02 -8.13
C GLN A 494 -7.53 -19.01 -9.22
N SER A 495 -7.18 -20.30 -9.12
CA SER A 495 -7.64 -21.32 -10.09
C SER A 495 -9.16 -21.46 -10.16
N ASP A 496 -9.87 -21.12 -9.08
CA ASP A 496 -11.33 -21.24 -9.01
C ASP A 496 -12.05 -19.92 -9.28
N ILE A 497 -11.43 -18.78 -8.95
CA ILE A 497 -12.10 -17.47 -8.96
C ILE A 497 -11.67 -16.55 -10.10
N SER A 498 -10.48 -16.76 -10.68
CA SER A 498 -9.95 -15.88 -11.71
C SER A 498 -10.64 -16.10 -13.06
N LEU A 499 -10.88 -15.01 -13.80
CA LEU A 499 -11.41 -15.04 -15.16
C LEU A 499 -10.30 -14.90 -16.23
N ILE A 500 -9.04 -14.82 -15.81
CA ILE A 500 -7.90 -14.68 -16.69
C ILE A 500 -7.45 -16.04 -17.18
N ASP A 501 -7.16 -16.12 -18.48
CA ASP A 501 -6.56 -17.28 -19.11
C ASP A 501 -5.07 -17.41 -18.69
N PHE A 502 -4.86 -18.02 -17.53
CA PHE A 502 -3.55 -18.32 -16.95
C PHE A 502 -3.62 -19.65 -16.21
N ASP A 503 -2.56 -20.46 -16.30
CA ASP A 503 -2.49 -21.77 -15.62
C ASP A 503 -2.18 -21.61 -14.12
N TYR A 504 -3.16 -21.14 -13.37
CA TYR A 504 -3.06 -20.95 -11.93
C TYR A 504 -2.79 -22.26 -11.18
N SER A 505 -3.34 -23.39 -11.64
CA SER A 505 -3.13 -24.69 -10.98
C SER A 505 -1.70 -25.20 -11.19
N GLY A 506 -1.16 -25.12 -12.41
CA GLY A 506 0.22 -25.47 -12.70
C GLY A 506 1.22 -24.54 -12.00
N TYR A 507 0.92 -23.24 -11.96
CA TYR A 507 1.71 -22.25 -11.23
C TYR A 507 1.71 -22.54 -9.72
N SER A 508 0.54 -22.84 -9.14
CA SER A 508 0.39 -23.22 -7.73
C SER A 508 1.24 -24.43 -7.36
N CYS A 509 1.19 -25.49 -8.18
CA CYS A 509 2.01 -26.69 -8.02
C CYS A 509 3.51 -26.36 -8.03
N THR A 510 3.94 -25.52 -8.98
CA THR A 510 5.33 -25.10 -9.13
C THR A 510 5.83 -24.33 -7.89
N ARG A 511 5.08 -23.31 -7.45
CA ARG A 511 5.46 -22.48 -6.29
C ARG A 511 5.46 -23.28 -4.98
N LEU A 512 4.48 -24.16 -4.75
CA LEU A 512 4.51 -25.07 -3.59
C LEU A 512 5.68 -26.04 -3.65
N GLY A 513 6.04 -26.55 -4.83
CA GLY A 513 7.22 -27.40 -5.00
C GLY A 513 8.51 -26.69 -4.55
N GLU A 514 8.65 -25.40 -4.86
CA GLU A 514 9.80 -24.59 -4.41
C GLU A 514 9.87 -24.48 -2.88
N TYR A 515 8.73 -24.32 -2.21
CA TYR A 515 8.67 -24.35 -0.74
C TYR A 515 9.16 -25.69 -0.18
N TRP A 516 8.67 -26.80 -0.73
CA TRP A 516 9.07 -28.14 -0.25
C TRP A 516 10.53 -28.46 -0.52
N ASP A 517 11.06 -28.06 -1.68
CA ASP A 517 12.49 -28.17 -1.99
C ASP A 517 13.34 -27.39 -0.98
N TRP A 518 12.90 -26.18 -0.61
CA TRP A 518 13.53 -25.39 0.44
C TRP A 518 13.45 -26.09 1.80
N LYS A 519 12.27 -26.56 2.23
CA LYS A 519 12.07 -27.26 3.51
C LYS A 519 12.97 -28.50 3.60
N ARG A 520 13.04 -29.29 2.53
CA ARG A 520 13.90 -30.48 2.45
C ARG A 520 15.39 -30.14 2.58
N LYS A 521 15.84 -29.02 2.01
CA LYS A 521 17.21 -28.52 2.19
C LYS A 521 17.43 -28.00 3.61
N TYR A 522 16.44 -27.32 4.20
CA TYR A 522 16.47 -26.81 5.57
C TYR A 522 16.63 -27.94 6.58
N LEU A 523 15.82 -29.00 6.48
CA LEU A 523 15.84 -30.15 7.39
C LEU A 523 17.09 -31.04 7.30
N LYS A 524 17.92 -30.88 6.26
CA LYS A 524 19.18 -31.63 6.09
C LYS A 524 20.38 -30.95 6.74
N LYS A 525 20.26 -29.68 7.10
CA LYS A 525 21.27 -28.90 7.82
C LYS A 525 21.15 -29.18 9.31
#